data_AF-A0A962UP30-F1
#
_entry.id   AF-A0A962UP30-F1
#
_cell.length_a   1.000
_cell.length_b   1.000
_cell.length_c   1.000
_cell.angle_alpha   90.00
_cell.angle_beta   90.00
_cell.angle_gamma   90.00
#
_symmetry.space_group_name_H-M   'P 1'
#
loop_
_entity.id
_entity.type
_entity.pdbx_description
1 polymer ?
#
loop_
_entity_poly.entity_id
_entity_poly.type
_entity_poly.pdbx_seq_one_letter_code
_entity_poly.pdbx_strand_id
1 'polypeptide(L)'
;RETLAAAGRGITTLLTLSATTEPAAIQRALRLFADFRPDACVLTKLDEAASLGGLLAALVQADLPTAFVTDGQRVPEDLQVARAHPLVTRAAELLAENPANPDSGYLALAFGGANANVNV
;
A
#
# COMPACT_ATOMS: atom_id res chain seq x y z
N ARG A 1 -9.34 -11.84 -18.31
CA ARG A 1 -8.00 -12.26 -18.79
C ARG A 1 -7.89 -12.18 -20.31
N GLU A 2 -8.78 -12.83 -21.08
CA GLU A 2 -8.71 -12.89 -22.55
C GLU A 2 -8.71 -11.51 -23.21
N THR A 3 -9.50 -10.56 -22.70
CA THR A 3 -9.56 -9.20 -23.23
C THR A 3 -8.25 -8.41 -23.05
N LEU A 4 -7.58 -8.53 -21.89
CA LEU A 4 -6.26 -7.92 -21.68
C LEU A 4 -5.18 -8.63 -22.50
N ALA A 5 -5.24 -9.96 -22.58
CA ALA A 5 -4.30 -10.74 -23.37
C ALA A 5 -4.42 -10.45 -24.88
N ALA A 6 -5.63 -10.15 -25.36
CA ALA A 6 -5.90 -9.82 -26.76
C ALA A 6 -5.32 -8.46 -27.18
N ALA A 7 -5.07 -7.55 -26.24
CA ALA A 7 -4.55 -6.21 -26.53
C ALA A 7 -3.02 -6.19 -26.83
N GLY A 8 -2.33 -7.33 -26.71
CA GLY A 8 -0.96 -7.53 -27.22
C GLY A 8 0.14 -7.57 -26.15
N ARG A 9 1.37 -7.91 -26.57
CA ARG A 9 2.56 -7.86 -25.70
C ARG A 9 3.06 -6.42 -25.63
N GLY A 10 3.06 -5.83 -24.44
CA GLY A 10 3.52 -4.45 -24.20
C GLY A 10 2.61 -3.61 -23.29
N ILE A 11 1.59 -4.22 -22.67
CA ILE A 11 0.68 -3.53 -21.76
C ILE A 11 1.16 -3.72 -20.32
N THR A 12 1.38 -2.60 -19.64
CA THR A 12 1.54 -2.59 -18.18
C THR A 12 0.17 -2.67 -17.52
N THR A 13 -0.05 -3.71 -16.73
CA THR A 13 -1.29 -3.90 -16.00
C THR A 13 -1.13 -3.34 -14.59
N LEU A 14 -1.91 -2.33 -14.25
CA LEU A 14 -1.88 -1.72 -12.92
C LEU A 14 -3.16 -2.04 -12.14
N LEU A 15 -3.00 -2.48 -10.90
CA LEU A 15 -4.12 -2.67 -9.98
C LEU A 15 -4.39 -1.38 -9.21
N THR A 16 -5.57 -0.78 -9.38
CA THR A 16 -5.95 0.42 -8.63
C THR A 16 -6.57 0.03 -7.29
N LEU A 17 -6.04 0.57 -6.20
CA LEU A 17 -6.53 0.36 -4.83
C LEU A 17 -6.81 1.71 -4.16
N SER A 18 -7.95 1.82 -3.49
CA SER A 18 -8.25 3.00 -2.68
C SER A 18 -7.56 2.88 -1.33
N ALA A 19 -6.90 3.94 -0.87
CA ALA A 19 -6.24 4.01 0.42
C ALA A 19 -7.23 4.03 1.61
N THR A 20 -8.49 4.34 1.36
CA THR A 20 -9.58 4.25 2.34
C THR A 20 -10.16 2.84 2.49
N THR A 21 -9.68 1.87 1.72
CA THR A 21 -10.19 0.50 1.75
C THR A 21 -9.73 -0.22 3.00
N GLU A 22 -10.62 -0.97 3.65
CA GLU A 22 -10.23 -1.78 4.80
C GLU A 22 -9.19 -2.85 4.44
N PRO A 23 -8.25 -3.20 5.35
CA PRO A 23 -7.19 -4.16 5.08
C PRO A 23 -7.69 -5.52 4.57
N ALA A 24 -8.81 -6.02 5.13
CA ALA A 24 -9.40 -7.28 4.69
C ALA A 24 -9.91 -7.23 3.24
N ALA A 25 -10.46 -6.08 2.82
CA ALA A 25 -10.93 -5.86 1.47
C ALA A 25 -9.76 -5.66 0.48
N ILE A 26 -8.69 -4.99 0.89
CA ILE A 26 -7.44 -4.90 0.10
C ILE A 26 -6.88 -6.30 -0.17
N GLN A 27 -6.76 -7.12 0.87
CA GLN A 27 -6.30 -8.50 0.76
C GLN A 27 -7.21 -9.35 -0.17
N ARG A 28 -8.52 -9.12 -0.11
CA ARG A 28 -9.47 -9.76 -1.03
C ARG A 28 -9.25 -9.30 -2.47
N ALA A 29 -9.07 -8.00 -2.71
CA ALA A 29 -8.80 -7.47 -4.05
C ALA A 29 -7.51 -8.05 -4.63
N LEU A 30 -6.42 -8.07 -3.86
CA LEU A 30 -5.14 -8.66 -4.28
C LEU A 30 -5.32 -10.13 -4.71
N ARG A 31 -6.08 -10.93 -3.95
CA ARG A 31 -6.38 -12.32 -4.33
C ARG A 31 -7.26 -12.43 -5.57
N LEU A 32 -8.34 -11.65 -5.65
CA LEU A 32 -9.28 -11.67 -6.76
C LEU A 32 -8.62 -11.28 -8.09
N PHE A 33 -7.65 -10.37 -8.05
CA PHE A 33 -6.97 -9.88 -9.24
C PHE A 33 -5.59 -10.53 -9.49
N ALA A 34 -5.17 -11.49 -8.65
CA ALA A 34 -3.89 -12.18 -8.81
C ALA A 34 -3.73 -12.87 -10.18
N ASP A 35 -4.82 -13.45 -10.71
CA ASP A 35 -4.83 -14.12 -12.02
C ASP A 35 -4.55 -13.17 -13.20
N PHE A 36 -4.72 -11.87 -13.00
CA PHE A 36 -4.40 -10.86 -14.00
C PHE A 36 -2.92 -10.45 -13.98
N ARG A 37 -2.15 -10.89 -12.97
CA ARG A 37 -0.72 -10.60 -12.79
C ARG A 37 -0.40 -9.12 -12.98
N PRO A 38 -0.96 -8.23 -12.14
CA PRO A 38 -0.62 -6.81 -12.20
C PRO A 38 0.89 -6.61 -11.99
N ASP A 39 1.49 -5.73 -12.78
CA ASP A 39 2.90 -5.37 -12.70
C ASP A 39 3.19 -4.45 -11.49
N ALA A 40 2.21 -3.63 -11.13
CA ALA A 40 2.26 -2.70 -10.01
C ALA A 40 0.83 -2.26 -9.60
N CYS A 41 0.73 -1.41 -8.58
CA CYS A 41 -0.52 -0.79 -8.16
C CYS A 41 -0.51 0.74 -8.28
N VAL A 42 -1.72 1.31 -8.35
CA VAL A 42 -1.99 2.74 -8.18
C VAL A 42 -2.78 2.90 -6.90
N LEU A 43 -2.29 3.73 -5.97
CA LEU A 43 -3.00 4.04 -4.74
C LEU A 43 -3.77 5.34 -4.91
N THR A 44 -5.05 5.33 -4.59
CA THR A 44 -5.90 6.51 -4.73
C THR A 44 -6.43 6.99 -3.38
N LYS A 45 -6.85 8.25 -3.31
CA LYS A 45 -7.50 8.84 -2.12
C LYS A 45 -6.62 8.83 -0.87
N LEU A 46 -5.32 9.13 -1.02
CA LEU A 46 -4.39 9.16 0.12
C LEU A 46 -4.72 10.26 1.14
N ASP A 47 -5.33 11.35 0.69
CA ASP A 47 -5.83 12.47 1.50
C ASP A 47 -7.03 12.10 2.36
N GLU A 48 -7.88 11.18 1.89
CA GLU A 48 -9.06 10.69 2.61
C GLU A 48 -8.76 9.53 3.58
N ALA A 49 -7.54 8.98 3.57
CA ALA A 49 -7.19 7.78 4.32
C ALA A 49 -7.05 8.05 5.83
N ALA A 50 -7.76 7.28 6.67
CA ALA A 50 -7.61 7.34 8.12
C ALA A 50 -6.32 6.65 8.63
N SER A 51 -5.79 5.70 7.85
CA SER A 51 -4.52 5.02 8.10
C SER A 51 -4.01 4.41 6.79
N LEU A 52 -2.69 4.36 6.61
CA LEU A 52 -2.05 3.68 5.49
C LEU A 52 -1.40 2.34 5.87
N GLY A 53 -1.27 2.05 7.16
CA GLY A 53 -0.47 0.90 7.64
C GLY A 53 -0.96 -0.43 7.08
N GLY A 54 -2.27 -0.67 7.09
CA GLY A 54 -2.84 -1.92 6.58
C GLY A 54 -2.69 -2.08 5.06
N LEU A 55 -2.80 -0.99 4.30
CA LEU A 55 -2.57 -0.98 2.86
C LEU A 55 -1.10 -1.28 2.53
N LEU A 56 -0.19 -0.53 3.13
CA LEU A 56 1.25 -0.70 2.91
C LEU A 56 1.71 -2.11 3.32
N ALA A 57 1.23 -2.61 4.47
CA ALA A 57 1.52 -3.98 4.91
C ALA A 57 0.99 -5.03 3.93
N ALA A 58 -0.20 -4.83 3.35
CA ALA A 58 -0.77 -5.76 2.37
C ALA A 58 0.03 -5.79 1.06
N LEU A 59 0.47 -4.62 0.58
CA LEU A 59 1.28 -4.50 -0.64
C LEU A 59 2.67 -5.14 -0.47
N VAL A 60 3.33 -4.89 0.66
CA VAL A 60 4.61 -5.51 1.00
C VAL A 60 4.47 -7.03 1.07
N GLN A 61 3.43 -7.55 1.71
CA GLN A 61 3.17 -9.00 1.78
C GLN A 61 2.86 -9.63 0.41
N ALA A 62 2.24 -8.87 -0.49
CA ALA A 62 1.91 -9.34 -1.83
C ALA A 62 3.05 -9.18 -2.85
N ASP A 63 4.19 -8.59 -2.45
CA ASP A 63 5.31 -8.22 -3.33
C ASP A 63 4.84 -7.42 -4.57
N LEU A 64 3.84 -6.55 -4.39
CA LEU A 64 3.26 -5.75 -5.46
C LEU A 64 3.76 -4.30 -5.35
N PRO A 65 4.63 -3.84 -6.27
CA PRO A 65 5.17 -2.49 -6.19
C PRO A 65 4.10 -1.43 -6.45
N THR A 66 4.26 -0.26 -5.82
CA THR A 66 3.42 0.89 -6.11
C THR A 66 4.05 1.74 -7.20
N ALA A 67 3.35 1.96 -8.31
CA ALA A 67 3.82 2.79 -9.41
C ALA A 67 3.39 4.26 -9.24
N PHE A 68 2.13 4.48 -8.87
CA PHE A 68 1.55 5.81 -8.75
C PHE A 68 0.70 5.96 -7.49
N VAL A 69 0.54 7.21 -7.08
CA VAL A 69 -0.31 7.64 -5.98
C VAL A 69 -1.15 8.84 -6.41
N THR A 70 -2.31 9.01 -5.77
CA THR A 70 -3.13 10.21 -5.91
C THR A 70 -3.84 10.59 -4.62
N ASP A 71 -3.87 11.88 -4.36
CA ASP A 71 -4.36 12.57 -3.15
C ASP A 71 -5.38 13.68 -3.50
N GLY A 72 -6.08 13.55 -4.63
CA GLY A 72 -7.09 14.53 -5.07
C GLY A 72 -7.88 14.09 -6.32
N GLN A 73 -8.67 15.00 -6.87
CA GLN A 73 -9.59 14.74 -8.00
C GLN A 73 -9.08 15.25 -9.36
N ARG A 74 -7.98 16.00 -9.41
CA ARG A 74 -7.47 16.68 -10.62
C ARG A 74 -6.42 15.82 -11.33
N VAL A 75 -6.58 15.65 -12.63
CA VAL A 75 -5.62 14.94 -13.49
C VAL A 75 -5.10 15.95 -14.53
N PRO A 76 -3.77 16.09 -14.69
CA PRO A 76 -2.70 15.24 -14.18
C PRO A 76 -2.11 15.63 -12.82
N GLU A 77 -2.53 16.74 -12.22
CA GLU A 77 -1.82 17.37 -11.09
C GLU A 77 -1.74 16.49 -9.84
N ASP A 78 -2.77 15.69 -9.59
CA ASP A 78 -2.87 14.84 -8.39
C ASP A 78 -2.41 13.40 -8.67
N LEU A 79 -1.89 13.06 -9.86
CA LEU A 79 -1.31 11.75 -10.16
C LEU A 79 0.22 11.80 -10.12
N GLN A 80 0.82 11.14 -9.13
CA GLN A 80 2.25 11.25 -8.85
C GLN A 80 2.95 9.89 -8.87
N VAL A 81 4.23 9.86 -9.25
CA VAL A 81 5.06 8.66 -9.11
C VAL A 81 5.21 8.33 -7.63
N ALA A 82 4.92 7.09 -7.27
CA ALA A 82 5.02 6.64 -5.89
C ALA A 82 6.46 6.67 -5.41
N ARG A 83 6.69 7.20 -4.21
CA ARG A 83 7.98 7.16 -3.52
C ARG A 83 7.79 6.69 -2.10
N ALA A 84 8.71 5.83 -1.65
CA ALA A 84 8.64 5.23 -0.32
C ALA A 84 8.65 6.28 0.79
N HIS A 85 9.54 7.27 0.72
CA HIS A 85 9.68 8.27 1.78
C HIS A 85 8.39 9.07 2.03
N PRO A 86 7.76 9.71 1.03
CA PRO A 86 6.46 10.37 1.22
C PRO A 86 5.35 9.46 1.77
N LEU A 87 5.25 8.22 1.28
CA LEU A 87 4.24 7.27 1.74
C LEU A 87 4.42 6.89 3.21
N VAL A 88 5.66 6.64 3.62
CA VAL A 88 6.00 6.30 5.01
C VAL A 88 5.80 7.51 5.93
N THR A 89 6.22 8.70 5.50
CA THR A 89 5.97 9.95 6.24
C THR A 89 4.47 10.16 6.45
N ARG A 90 3.67 10.04 5.39
CA ARG A 90 2.20 10.17 5.49
C ARG A 90 1.57 9.13 6.41
N ALA A 91 2.07 7.88 6.38
CA ALA A 91 1.61 6.84 7.28
C ALA A 91 1.93 7.16 8.75
N ALA A 92 3.10 7.74 9.02
CA ALA A 92 3.51 8.16 10.36
C ALA A 92 2.69 9.36 10.88
N GLU A 93 2.39 10.34 10.01
CA GLU A 93 1.50 11.46 10.32
C GLU A 93 0.11 10.97 10.72
N LEU A 94 -0.50 10.09 9.92
CA LEU A 94 -1.82 9.53 10.21
C LEU A 94 -1.84 8.71 11.51
N LEU A 95 -0.74 8.04 11.86
CA LEU A 95 -0.60 7.34 13.13
C LEU A 95 -0.52 8.31 14.32
N ALA A 96 0.14 9.46 14.15
CA ALA A 96 0.19 10.49 15.18
C ALA A 96 -1.17 11.18 15.36
N GLU A 97 -1.91 11.40 14.28
CA GLU A 97 -3.27 11.98 14.29
C GLU A 97 -4.31 11.01 14.86
N ASN A 98 -4.21 9.73 14.50
CA ASN A 98 -5.07 8.65 14.97
C ASN A 98 -4.21 7.56 15.62
N PRO A 99 -3.82 7.73 16.90
CA PRO A 99 -3.02 6.74 17.60
C PRO A 99 -3.75 5.39 17.61
N ALA A 100 -3.22 4.46 16.82
CA ALA A 100 -3.54 3.06 17.03
C ALA A 100 -3.01 2.71 18.41
N ASN A 101 -3.73 1.87 19.16
CA ASN A 101 -3.21 1.27 20.38
C ASN A 101 -2.71 -0.14 20.00
N PRO A 102 -1.53 -0.27 19.37
CA PRO A 102 -1.02 -1.57 18.97
C PRO A 102 -0.80 -2.42 20.22
N ASP A 103 -1.15 -3.69 20.13
CA ASP A 103 -0.86 -4.65 21.18
C ASP A 103 0.66 -4.65 21.44
N SER A 104 1.06 -4.34 22.67
CA SER A 104 2.47 -4.27 23.06
C SER A 104 3.18 -5.61 22.88
N GLY A 105 2.47 -6.73 22.98
CA GLY A 105 3.00 -8.06 22.68
C GLY A 105 3.30 -8.24 21.19
N TYR A 106 2.44 -7.70 20.32
CA TYR A 106 2.66 -7.72 18.88
C TYR A 106 3.85 -6.83 18.46
N LEU A 107 3.99 -5.64 19.04
CA LEU A 107 5.14 -4.77 18.77
C LEU A 107 6.46 -5.40 19.22
N ALA A 108 6.47 -6.06 20.39
CA ALA A 108 7.65 -6.78 20.86
C ALA A 108 8.04 -7.93 19.92
N LEU A 109 7.07 -8.64 19.33
CA LEU A 109 7.35 -9.68 18.34
C LEU A 109 7.82 -9.09 17.00
N ALA A 110 7.18 -8.02 16.52
CA ALA A 110 7.46 -7.42 15.22
C ALA A 110 8.78 -6.62 15.19
N PHE A 111 9.16 -5.99 16.30
CA PHE A 111 10.31 -5.08 16.39
C PHE A 111 11.35 -5.47 17.46
N GLY A 112 11.05 -6.41 18.36
CA GLY A 112 11.94 -6.79 19.48
C GLY A 112 13.24 -7.48 19.09
N GLY A 113 13.44 -7.79 17.80
CA GLY A 113 14.74 -8.21 17.27
C GLY A 113 15.82 -7.12 17.30
N ALA A 114 15.47 -5.86 17.56
CA ALA A 114 16.40 -4.73 17.47
C ALA A 114 17.32 -4.52 18.70
N ASN A 115 17.05 -5.14 19.87
CA ASN A 115 17.80 -4.87 21.11
C ASN A 115 18.53 -6.09 21.73
N ALA A 116 18.69 -7.20 21.01
CA ALA A 116 19.37 -8.38 21.56
C ALA A 116 20.91 -8.29 21.60
N ASN A 117 21.54 -7.22 21.08
CA ASN A 117 23.02 -7.10 21.01
C ASN A 117 23.53 -5.67 21.25
N VAL A 118 23.17 -5.02 22.36
CA VAL A 118 23.97 -3.88 22.86
C VAL A 118 24.67 -4.33 24.14
N ASN A 119 25.94 -4.70 23.99
CA ASN A 119 26.83 -5.08 25.05
C ASN A 119 28.03 -4.13 25.01
N VAL A 120 27.95 -3.00 25.73
CA VAL A 120 29.01 -2.34 26.53
C VAL A 120 28.32 -1.44 27.55
#